data_AF-A0A961IYY3-F1
#
_entry.id   AF-A0A961IYY3-F1
#
_cell.length_a   1.000
_cell.length_b   1.000
_cell.length_c   1.000
_cell.angle_alpha   90.00
_cell.angle_beta   90.00
_cell.angle_gamma   90.00
#
_symmetry.space_group_name_H-M   'P 1'
#
loop_
_entity.id
_entity.type
_entity.pdbx_description
1 polymer ?
#
loop_
_entity_poly.entity_id
_entity_poly.type
_entity_poly.pdbx_seq_one_letter_code
_entity_poly.pdbx_strand_id
1 'polypeptide(L)'
;LVLLGVGFLASLGKGIDLEEAAFVAVAAAILVVFRRAFHRVDRAAPLHIGLGWFAAIAVLFAALTWIGLFAFKHVEYRDALWWQVTWGGDASRFLRASLAGAVVLAALALNSVLGARGRRHRPEPIPDTVRALIAASPDAQANLALLGDKSFILDPEGRAYLAFADTGRSLVAANDPVGETGAAQALLWELREMADREGKRAVFYGVSERFLASYLDMGFEVVKFGEVARVDLTGFTLDTPAMKDFRYARGRARREGYSFEILPAAEVPTVLPALKRVSDAWLAHKEGREKGFTIGAFDAAYLANFDVAVLRAPETGEITAFANLLRGAGVELSVDLMRHHPDGPKVAMDALFAEIMLWGAAQGFARFSLGPAPFSGTETRALASPWQRIGGFAFEHGEAFYHFEGLRSYKQKFAPTWSPNYIACERGLGVVRAFLDANALISGR
;
A
#
# COMPACT_ATOMS: atom_id res chain seq x y z
N LEU A 1 -20.97 23.98 15.44
CA LEU A 1 -21.82 24.50 16.55
C LEU A 1 -21.61 25.99 16.79
N VAL A 2 -20.40 26.47 17.08
CA VAL A 2 -20.12 27.91 17.32
C VAL A 2 -20.63 28.82 16.18
N LEU A 3 -20.31 28.49 14.92
CA LEU A 3 -20.77 29.27 13.76
C LEU A 3 -22.30 29.30 13.61
N LEU A 4 -22.99 28.20 13.95
CA LEU A 4 -24.46 28.15 13.94
C LEU A 4 -25.03 29.03 15.06
N GLY A 5 -24.40 29.05 16.23
CA GLY A 5 -24.79 29.96 17.32
C GLY A 5 -24.65 31.43 16.93
N VAL A 6 -23.55 31.79 16.25
CA VAL A 6 -23.37 33.15 15.72
C VAL A 6 -24.40 33.48 14.65
N GLY A 7 -24.69 32.54 13.73
CA GLY A 7 -25.72 32.71 12.71
C GLY A 7 -27.12 32.93 13.31
N PHE A 8 -27.47 32.16 14.34
CA PHE A 8 -28.73 32.32 15.07
C PHE A 8 -28.89 33.72 15.68
N LEU A 9 -27.85 34.21 16.36
CA LEU A 9 -27.85 35.56 16.93
C LEU A 9 -27.92 36.66 15.86
N ALA A 10 -27.27 36.44 14.71
CA ALA A 10 -27.29 37.37 13.59
C ALA A 10 -28.67 37.46 12.92
N SER A 11 -29.37 36.35 12.71
CA SER A 11 -30.75 36.33 12.15
C SER A 11 -31.74 37.04 13.06
N LEU A 12 -31.61 36.89 14.38
CA LEU A 12 -32.41 37.66 15.34
C LEU A 12 -32.11 39.16 15.27
N GLY A 13 -30.84 39.55 15.17
CA GLY A 13 -30.41 40.95 15.13
C GLY A 13 -30.73 41.72 13.84
N LYS A 14 -30.96 41.02 12.72
CA LYS A 14 -31.24 41.62 11.40
C LYS A 14 -32.69 42.08 11.21
N GLY A 15 -33.61 41.63 12.07
CA GLY A 15 -35.03 41.99 11.98
C GLY A 15 -35.99 40.98 12.61
N ILE A 16 -35.54 40.15 13.56
CA ILE A 16 -36.35 39.08 14.18
C ILE A 16 -36.87 38.11 13.11
N ASP A 17 -35.97 37.62 12.26
CA ASP A 17 -36.32 36.57 11.29
C ASP A 17 -36.41 35.21 12.00
N LEU A 18 -37.61 34.91 12.50
CA LEU A 18 -37.89 33.72 13.30
C LEU A 18 -37.76 32.43 12.47
N GLU A 19 -37.99 32.48 11.17
CA GLU A 19 -37.92 31.32 10.29
C GLU A 19 -36.46 30.89 10.08
N GLU A 20 -35.58 31.84 9.74
CA GLU A 20 -34.13 31.57 9.61
C GLU A 20 -33.52 31.10 10.94
N ALA A 21 -33.87 31.78 12.04
CA ALA A 21 -33.38 31.42 13.37
C ALA A 21 -33.84 30.01 13.78
N ALA A 22 -35.09 29.65 13.51
CA ALA A 22 -35.60 28.30 13.78
C ALA A 22 -34.85 27.24 12.97
N PHE A 23 -34.58 27.48 11.69
CA PHE A 23 -33.82 26.54 10.85
C PHE A 23 -32.40 26.31 11.38
N VAL A 24 -31.68 27.37 11.73
CA VAL A 24 -30.33 27.29 12.30
C VAL A 24 -30.33 26.57 13.65
N ALA A 25 -31.34 26.82 14.49
CA ALA A 25 -31.50 26.15 15.77
C ALA A 25 -31.75 24.64 15.62
N VAL A 26 -32.62 24.24 14.68
CA VAL A 26 -32.87 22.82 14.36
C VAL A 26 -31.60 22.14 13.85
N ALA A 27 -30.86 22.78 12.93
CA ALA A 27 -29.59 22.25 12.43
C ALA A 27 -28.57 22.08 13.57
N ALA A 28 -28.48 23.04 14.49
CA ALA A 28 -27.61 22.95 15.66
C ALA A 28 -28.04 21.81 16.60
N ALA A 29 -29.34 21.65 16.85
CA ALA A 29 -29.87 20.59 17.69
C ALA A 29 -29.56 19.20 17.11
N ILE A 30 -29.76 19.01 15.80
CA ILE A 30 -29.38 17.77 15.10
C ILE A 30 -27.89 17.46 15.32
N LEU A 31 -27.00 18.44 15.11
CA LEU A 31 -25.56 18.22 15.32
C LEU A 31 -25.19 17.89 16.78
N VAL A 32 -25.90 18.46 17.76
CA VAL A 32 -25.68 18.13 19.19
C VAL A 32 -26.15 16.72 19.50
N VAL A 33 -27.33 16.32 19.03
CA VAL A 33 -27.88 14.97 19.22
C VAL A 33 -26.95 13.93 18.59
N PHE A 34 -26.47 14.17 17.38
CA PHE A 34 -25.57 13.29 16.66
C PHE A 34 -24.08 13.54 16.94
N ARG A 35 -23.71 14.29 17.99
CA ARG A 35 -22.30 14.63 18.29
C ARG A 35 -21.40 13.40 18.42
N ARG A 36 -21.95 12.28 18.89
CA ARG A 36 -21.22 11.00 19.05
C ARG A 36 -20.88 10.33 17.72
N ALA A 37 -21.59 10.65 16.64
CA ALA A 37 -21.26 10.17 15.30
C ALA A 37 -19.99 10.83 14.74
N PHE A 38 -19.65 12.04 15.21
CA PHE A 38 -18.46 12.80 14.80
C PHE A 38 -17.26 12.49 15.71
N HIS A 39 -16.70 11.30 15.55
CA HIS A 39 -15.56 10.79 16.33
C HIS A 39 -14.19 11.05 15.67
N ARG A 40 -14.19 11.69 14.49
CA ARG A 40 -12.98 12.08 13.74
C ARG A 40 -12.29 13.27 14.43
N VAL A 41 -11.76 13.00 15.60
CA VAL A 41 -11.14 13.99 16.49
C VAL A 41 -9.86 13.37 17.00
N ASP A 42 -8.83 13.41 16.17
CA ASP A 42 -7.47 13.58 16.66
C ASP A 42 -6.59 14.03 15.48
N ARG A 43 -6.22 15.32 15.49
CA ARG A 43 -5.03 15.85 14.80
C ARG A 43 -5.11 16.04 13.28
N ALA A 44 -6.21 15.74 12.60
CA ALA A 44 -6.41 16.22 11.23
C ALA A 44 -6.70 17.73 11.24
N ALA A 45 -6.06 18.48 10.32
CA ALA A 45 -6.48 19.84 10.06
C ALA A 45 -8.00 19.83 9.79
N PRO A 46 -8.81 20.70 10.41
CA PRO A 46 -10.26 20.54 10.49
C PRO A 46 -10.99 20.52 9.13
N LEU A 47 -10.28 20.71 8.01
CA LEU A 47 -10.83 20.70 6.67
C LEU A 47 -9.84 20.07 5.67
N HIS A 48 -9.89 18.75 5.51
CA HIS A 48 -9.42 18.11 4.28
C HIS A 48 -10.44 18.36 3.17
N ILE A 49 -10.41 19.56 2.62
CA ILE A 49 -11.26 19.94 1.50
C ILE A 49 -10.65 19.40 0.21
N GLY A 50 -11.32 18.45 -0.44
CA GLY A 50 -10.93 17.98 -1.77
C GLY A 50 -11.11 19.06 -2.85
N LEU A 51 -10.37 18.94 -3.96
CA LEU A 51 -10.46 19.85 -5.10
C LEU A 51 -11.90 20.00 -5.63
N GLY A 52 -12.69 18.93 -5.58
CA GLY A 52 -14.11 18.94 -5.98
C GLY A 52 -14.99 19.83 -5.10
N TRP A 53 -14.71 19.93 -3.80
CA TRP A 53 -15.44 20.83 -2.89
C TRP A 53 -15.07 22.29 -3.16
N PHE A 54 -13.79 22.58 -3.42
CA PHE A 54 -13.37 23.92 -3.86
C PHE A 54 -14.02 24.32 -5.18
N ALA A 55 -14.05 23.40 -6.16
CA ALA A 55 -14.73 23.66 -7.43
C ALA A 55 -16.24 23.91 -7.22
N ALA A 56 -16.91 23.08 -6.41
CA ALA A 56 -18.33 23.25 -6.12
C ALA A 56 -18.63 24.60 -5.44
N ILE A 57 -17.81 24.99 -4.45
CA ILE A 57 -17.98 26.28 -3.77
C ILE A 57 -17.59 27.46 -4.65
N ALA A 58 -16.55 27.34 -5.46
CA ALA A 58 -16.18 28.39 -6.41
C ALA A 58 -17.27 28.60 -7.45
N VAL A 59 -17.89 27.52 -7.96
CA VAL A 59 -19.02 27.59 -8.90
C VAL A 59 -20.25 28.19 -8.21
N LEU A 60 -20.59 27.73 -7.01
CA LEU A 60 -21.72 28.29 -6.24
C LEU A 60 -21.51 29.78 -5.95
N PHE A 61 -20.30 30.14 -5.50
CA PHE A 61 -19.93 31.51 -5.20
C PHE A 61 -19.95 32.39 -6.46
N ALA A 62 -19.45 31.89 -7.59
CA ALA A 62 -19.52 32.59 -8.88
C ALA A 62 -20.98 32.78 -9.34
N ALA A 63 -21.84 31.77 -9.17
CA ALA A 63 -23.25 31.86 -9.49
C ALA A 63 -24.00 32.86 -8.61
N LEU A 64 -23.75 32.86 -7.29
CA LEU A 64 -24.32 33.85 -6.36
C LEU A 64 -23.83 35.26 -6.67
N THR A 65 -22.54 35.42 -6.99
CA THR A 65 -21.95 36.69 -7.41
C THR A 65 -22.62 37.19 -8.69
N TRP A 66 -22.79 36.31 -9.69
CA TRP A 66 -23.47 36.61 -10.94
C TRP A 66 -24.93 37.02 -10.74
N ILE A 67 -25.69 36.26 -9.94
CA ILE A 67 -27.09 36.54 -9.62
C ILE A 67 -27.22 37.90 -8.93
N GLY A 68 -26.33 38.20 -7.97
CA GLY A 68 -26.37 39.51 -7.31
C GLY A 68 -25.99 40.65 -8.24
N LEU A 69 -24.97 40.49 -9.11
CA LEU A 69 -24.66 41.49 -10.14
C LEU A 69 -25.84 41.71 -11.10
N PHE A 70 -26.57 40.65 -11.46
CA PHE A 70 -27.77 40.75 -12.29
C PHE A 70 -28.95 41.40 -11.56
N ALA A 71 -29.17 41.07 -10.28
CA ALA A 71 -30.24 41.64 -9.46
C ALA A 71 -30.04 43.14 -9.20
N PHE A 72 -28.78 43.58 -9.06
CA PHE A 72 -28.42 44.98 -8.81
C PHE A 72 -28.01 45.77 -10.07
N LYS A 73 -28.17 45.20 -11.29
CA LYS A 73 -27.76 45.83 -12.55
C LYS A 73 -28.42 47.19 -12.86
N HIS A 74 -29.52 47.51 -12.18
CA HIS A 74 -30.31 48.73 -12.37
C HIS A 74 -30.32 49.65 -11.14
N VAL A 75 -29.49 49.35 -10.13
CA VAL A 75 -29.38 50.18 -8.92
C VAL A 75 -28.14 51.07 -9.04
N GLU A 76 -28.31 52.39 -8.93
CA GLU A 76 -27.19 53.34 -8.99
C GLU A 76 -26.19 53.04 -7.85
N TYR A 77 -24.93 52.85 -8.24
CA TYR A 77 -23.83 52.64 -7.31
C TYR A 77 -23.58 53.94 -6.55
N ARG A 78 -23.83 53.94 -5.23
CA ARG A 78 -23.42 55.05 -4.37
C ARG A 78 -21.98 54.82 -3.94
N ASP A 79 -21.10 55.76 -4.28
CA ASP A 79 -19.69 55.80 -3.87
C ASP A 79 -19.55 56.04 -2.35
N ALA A 80 -19.97 55.07 -1.54
CA ALA A 80 -19.79 55.07 -0.09
C ALA A 80 -18.51 54.31 0.29
N LEU A 81 -17.67 54.95 1.11
CA LEU A 81 -16.40 54.39 1.60
C LEU A 81 -16.63 53.01 2.25
N TRP A 82 -15.71 52.07 2.04
CA TRP A 82 -15.90 50.64 2.35
C TRP A 82 -16.21 50.32 3.83
N TRP A 83 -15.89 51.24 4.75
CA TRP A 83 -16.14 51.14 6.20
C TRP A 83 -17.49 51.73 6.66
N GLN A 84 -18.25 52.42 5.81
CA GLN A 84 -19.54 53.00 6.20
C GLN A 84 -20.67 51.97 6.06
N VAL A 85 -21.11 51.39 7.18
CA VAL A 85 -22.26 50.46 7.23
C VAL A 85 -23.55 51.30 7.22
N THR A 86 -24.10 51.56 6.05
CA THR A 86 -25.36 52.32 5.91
C THR A 86 -26.56 51.38 6.02
N TRP A 87 -27.66 51.83 6.65
CA TRP A 87 -28.93 51.09 6.79
C TRP A 87 -29.78 51.03 5.50
N GLY A 88 -29.40 51.76 4.46
CA GLY A 88 -29.84 51.54 3.07
C GLY A 88 -28.65 51.47 2.10
N GLY A 89 -28.72 50.60 1.09
CA GLY A 89 -27.65 50.38 0.10
C GLY A 89 -27.34 48.89 -0.14
N ASP A 90 -28.32 48.12 -0.59
CA ASP A 90 -28.20 46.65 -0.68
C ASP A 90 -27.10 46.19 -1.66
N ALA A 91 -26.86 46.94 -2.74
CA ALA A 91 -25.81 46.65 -3.71
C ALA A 91 -24.38 46.79 -3.14
N SER A 92 -24.11 47.83 -2.35
CA SER A 92 -22.78 48.05 -1.75
C SER A 92 -22.50 47.05 -0.62
N ARG A 93 -23.51 46.67 0.16
CA ARG A 93 -23.40 45.59 1.15
C ARG A 93 -23.15 44.24 0.50
N PHE A 94 -23.87 43.93 -0.59
CA PHE A 94 -23.70 42.68 -1.33
C PHE A 94 -22.27 42.53 -1.87
N LEU A 95 -21.70 43.58 -2.46
CA LEU A 95 -20.32 43.54 -2.97
C LEU A 95 -19.28 43.38 -1.86
N ARG A 96 -19.47 44.05 -0.71
CA ARG A 96 -18.60 43.89 0.47
C ARG A 96 -18.68 42.48 1.06
N ALA A 97 -19.90 41.94 1.20
CA ALA A 97 -20.13 40.58 1.70
C ALA A 97 -19.54 39.54 0.75
N SER A 98 -19.69 39.73 -0.57
CA SER A 98 -19.07 38.89 -1.59
C SER A 98 -17.55 38.95 -1.50
N LEU A 99 -16.94 40.13 -1.41
CA LEU A 99 -15.48 40.25 -1.25
C LEU A 99 -14.98 39.59 0.03
N ALA A 100 -15.65 39.81 1.17
CA ALA A 100 -15.30 39.16 2.43
C ALA A 100 -15.43 37.63 2.33
N GLY A 101 -16.49 37.14 1.68
CA GLY A 101 -16.68 35.72 1.38
C GLY A 101 -15.55 35.15 0.52
N ALA A 102 -15.17 35.85 -0.55
CA ALA A 102 -14.06 35.45 -1.42
C ALA A 102 -12.73 35.39 -0.66
N VAL A 103 -12.44 36.36 0.22
CA VAL A 103 -11.23 36.36 1.05
C VAL A 103 -11.23 35.19 2.03
N VAL A 104 -12.36 34.90 2.69
CA VAL A 104 -12.48 33.74 3.59
C VAL A 104 -12.30 32.45 2.82
N LEU A 105 -12.90 32.31 1.63
CA LEU A 105 -12.73 31.14 0.77
C LEU A 105 -11.27 30.97 0.32
N ALA A 106 -10.61 32.06 -0.06
CA ALA A 106 -9.19 32.06 -0.43
C ALA A 106 -8.31 31.69 0.77
N ALA A 107 -8.59 32.20 1.97
CA ALA A 107 -7.87 31.86 3.19
C ALA A 107 -8.07 30.39 3.58
N LEU A 108 -9.29 29.85 3.45
CA LEU A 108 -9.58 28.43 3.65
C LEU A 108 -8.90 27.55 2.60
N ALA A 109 -8.85 28.00 1.34
CA ALA A 109 -8.12 27.33 0.27
C ALA A 109 -6.61 27.28 0.56
N LEU A 110 -6.03 28.41 0.91
CA LEU A 110 -4.63 28.52 1.27
C LEU A 110 -4.30 27.67 2.50
N ASN A 111 -5.11 27.74 3.56
CA ASN A 111 -4.94 26.93 4.76
C ASN A 111 -5.09 25.43 4.47
N SER A 112 -6.00 25.02 3.58
CA SER A 112 -6.13 23.62 3.16
C SER A 112 -4.91 23.14 2.37
N VAL A 113 -4.32 23.99 1.53
CA VAL A 113 -3.11 23.63 0.76
C VAL A 113 -1.89 23.56 1.67
N LEU A 114 -1.75 24.50 2.62
CA LEU A 114 -0.61 24.56 3.54
C LEU A 114 -0.70 23.53 4.68
N GLY A 115 -1.92 23.24 5.17
CA GLY A 115 -2.20 22.30 6.26
C GLY A 115 -2.30 20.83 5.83
N ALA A 116 -2.27 20.53 4.52
CA ALA A 116 -2.38 19.17 3.99
C ALA A 116 -1.18 18.25 4.29
N ARG A 117 -0.15 18.72 5.00
CA ARG A 117 0.96 17.89 5.46
C ARG A 117 0.62 17.27 6.82
N GLY A 118 -0.25 16.26 6.79
CA GLY A 118 -0.46 15.39 7.95
C GLY A 118 0.85 14.75 8.40
N ARG A 119 0.99 14.46 9.71
CA ARG A 119 2.11 13.65 10.21
C ARG A 119 2.07 12.29 9.50
N ARG A 120 3.22 11.92 8.93
CA ARG A 120 3.44 10.58 8.38
C ARG A 120 3.93 9.67 9.49
N HIS A 121 3.38 8.46 9.57
CA HIS A 121 3.99 7.38 10.31
C HIS A 121 5.36 7.10 9.70
N ARG A 122 6.38 6.97 10.56
CA ARG A 122 7.73 6.64 10.14
C ARG A 122 8.01 5.19 10.52
N PRO A 123 8.84 4.49 9.76
CA PRO A 123 9.30 3.17 10.16
C PRO A 123 9.90 3.24 11.57
N GLU A 124 9.50 2.28 12.41
CA GLU A 124 9.97 2.15 13.77
C GLU A 124 10.94 0.96 13.86
N PRO A 125 11.86 0.93 14.85
CA PRO A 125 12.65 -0.26 15.12
C PRO A 125 11.74 -1.47 15.29
N ILE A 126 12.07 -2.57 14.63
CA ILE A 126 11.27 -3.79 14.64
C ILE A 126 11.20 -4.34 16.08
N PRO A 127 10.01 -4.41 16.72
CA PRO A 127 9.87 -4.91 18.07
C PRO A 127 10.25 -6.39 18.20
N ASP A 128 10.77 -6.80 19.35
CA ASP A 128 11.15 -8.21 19.60
C ASP A 128 9.95 -9.16 19.49
N THR A 129 8.76 -8.71 19.91
CA THR A 129 7.51 -9.45 19.73
C THR A 129 7.20 -9.73 18.26
N VAL A 130 7.47 -8.77 17.37
CA VAL A 130 7.29 -8.96 15.92
C VAL A 130 8.26 -10.02 15.42
N ARG A 131 9.52 -9.99 15.84
CA ARG A 131 10.52 -11.01 15.46
C ARG A 131 10.10 -12.41 15.92
N ALA A 132 9.57 -12.52 17.14
CA ALA A 132 9.06 -13.79 17.68
C ALA A 132 7.86 -14.32 16.87
N LEU A 133 6.90 -13.44 16.53
CA LEU A 133 5.73 -13.80 15.73
C LEU A 133 6.11 -14.20 14.29
N ILE A 134 7.09 -13.53 13.69
CA ILE A 134 7.64 -13.90 12.37
C ILE A 134 8.24 -15.30 12.42
N ALA A 135 9.09 -15.59 13.42
CA ALA A 135 9.74 -16.89 13.56
C ALA A 135 8.73 -18.05 13.74
N ALA A 136 7.59 -17.78 14.40
CA ALA A 136 6.51 -18.75 14.58
C ALA A 136 5.52 -18.81 13.41
N SER A 137 5.58 -17.88 12.44
CA SER A 137 4.65 -17.81 11.32
C SER A 137 4.92 -18.90 10.29
N PRO A 138 3.89 -19.65 9.82
CA PRO A 138 4.05 -20.61 8.72
C PRO A 138 4.16 -19.94 7.34
N ASP A 139 3.88 -18.64 7.24
CA ASP A 139 4.01 -17.87 6.00
C ASP A 139 5.40 -17.25 5.90
N ALA A 140 6.15 -17.64 4.86
CA ALA A 140 7.49 -17.14 4.64
C ALA A 140 7.52 -15.63 4.33
N GLN A 141 6.43 -15.06 3.79
CA GLN A 141 6.34 -13.62 3.47
C GLN A 141 6.29 -12.73 4.71
N ALA A 142 6.00 -13.28 5.90
CA ALA A 142 6.07 -12.56 7.17
C ALA A 142 7.48 -11.95 7.39
N ASN A 143 8.53 -12.60 6.88
CA ASN A 143 9.92 -12.15 6.97
C ASN A 143 10.17 -10.79 6.30
N LEU A 144 9.34 -10.36 5.35
CA LEU A 144 9.48 -9.03 4.71
C LEU A 144 9.25 -7.88 5.70
N ALA A 145 8.63 -8.14 6.85
CA ALA A 145 8.54 -7.18 7.96
C ALA A 145 9.92 -6.78 8.51
N LEU A 146 10.96 -7.59 8.29
CA LEU A 146 12.32 -7.32 8.75
C LEU A 146 13.06 -6.27 7.92
N LEU A 147 12.46 -5.77 6.83
CA LEU A 147 13.08 -4.79 5.94
C LEU A 147 13.28 -3.40 6.60
N GLY A 148 12.56 -3.11 7.70
CA GLY A 148 12.73 -1.87 8.47
C GLY A 148 12.10 -0.63 7.82
N ASP A 149 11.24 -0.81 6.84
CA ASP A 149 10.55 0.24 6.08
C ASP A 149 9.05 0.35 6.41
N LYS A 150 8.58 -0.39 7.42
CA LYS A 150 7.18 -0.47 7.86
C LYS A 150 7.05 -0.09 9.33
N SER A 151 5.87 0.41 9.69
CA SER A 151 5.39 0.56 11.06
C SER A 151 4.52 -0.64 11.44
N PHE A 152 4.25 -0.82 12.73
CA PHE A 152 3.54 -1.98 13.26
C PHE A 152 2.38 -1.57 14.14
N ILE A 153 1.24 -2.24 13.99
CA ILE A 153 0.18 -2.30 15.01
C ILE A 153 0.34 -3.65 15.71
N LEU A 154 0.41 -3.63 17.03
CA LEU A 154 0.60 -4.82 17.85
C LEU A 154 -0.61 -5.07 18.73
N ASP A 155 -1.00 -6.33 18.81
CA ASP A 155 -1.92 -6.79 19.84
C ASP A 155 -1.29 -6.51 21.23
N PRO A 156 -2.04 -5.95 22.20
CA PRO A 156 -1.51 -5.63 23.53
C PRO A 156 -0.92 -6.83 24.26
N GLU A 157 -1.46 -8.03 24.03
CA GLU A 157 -0.95 -9.28 24.60
C GLU A 157 0.15 -9.94 23.74
N GLY A 158 0.56 -9.29 22.63
CA GLY A 158 1.64 -9.76 21.76
C GLY A 158 1.26 -10.98 20.91
N ARG A 159 -0.03 -11.22 20.66
CA ARG A 159 -0.51 -12.42 19.93
C ARG A 159 -0.55 -12.26 18.42
N ALA A 160 -0.54 -11.02 17.93
CA ALA A 160 -0.52 -10.72 16.50
C ALA A 160 0.12 -9.35 16.21
N TYR A 161 0.55 -9.16 14.95
CA TYR A 161 0.95 -7.87 14.43
C TYR A 161 0.41 -7.62 13.02
N LEU A 162 0.28 -6.35 12.66
CA LEU A 162 -0.01 -5.89 11.30
C LEU A 162 1.04 -4.86 10.90
N ALA A 163 1.79 -5.16 9.82
CA ALA A 163 2.78 -4.25 9.27
C ALA A 163 2.15 -3.33 8.22
N PHE A 164 2.40 -2.02 8.31
CA PHE A 164 1.84 -1.04 7.38
C PHE A 164 2.85 0.08 7.08
N ALA A 165 2.62 0.83 6.01
CA ALA A 165 3.35 2.04 5.69
C ALA A 165 2.39 3.18 5.33
N ASP A 166 2.86 4.42 5.48
CA ASP A 166 2.04 5.62 5.32
C ASP A 166 2.51 6.48 4.15
N THR A 167 1.66 6.58 3.11
CA THR A 167 1.93 7.43 1.93
C THR A 167 1.65 8.92 2.17
N GLY A 168 1.13 9.26 3.36
CA GLY A 168 0.58 10.55 3.74
C GLY A 168 -0.91 10.70 3.40
N ARG A 169 -1.44 9.89 2.47
CA ARG A 169 -2.86 9.87 2.09
C ARG A 169 -3.53 8.54 2.41
N SER A 170 -2.75 7.48 2.53
CA SER A 170 -3.23 6.13 2.79
C SER A 170 -2.30 5.41 3.77
N LEU A 171 -2.90 4.63 4.65
CA LEU A 171 -2.21 3.61 5.43
C LEU A 171 -2.34 2.30 4.67
N VAL A 172 -1.22 1.76 4.22
CA VAL A 172 -1.15 0.58 3.36
C VAL A 172 -0.56 -0.57 4.17
N ALA A 173 -1.39 -1.55 4.54
CA ALA A 173 -0.92 -2.80 5.12
C ALA A 173 -0.25 -3.69 4.06
N ALA A 174 0.87 -4.30 4.45
CA ALA A 174 1.60 -5.26 3.65
C ALA A 174 1.24 -6.69 4.04
N ASN A 175 0.58 -7.41 3.14
CA ASN A 175 0.08 -8.77 3.34
C ASN A 175 -0.93 -8.89 4.50
N ASP A 176 -1.29 -10.13 4.86
CA ASP A 176 -2.17 -10.40 5.99
C ASP A 176 -1.48 -10.14 7.35
N PRO A 177 -2.26 -9.81 8.40
CA PRO A 177 -1.76 -9.81 9.77
C PRO A 177 -1.22 -11.20 10.17
N VAL A 178 -0.15 -11.19 10.95
CA VAL A 178 0.56 -12.40 11.39
C VAL A 178 0.26 -12.64 12.86
N GLY A 179 -0.10 -13.88 13.21
CA GLY A 179 -0.44 -14.28 14.57
C GLY A 179 -1.82 -14.95 14.68
N GLU A 180 -2.36 -14.95 15.90
CA GLU A 180 -3.65 -15.55 16.23
C GLU A 180 -4.79 -14.88 15.44
N THR A 181 -5.70 -15.68 14.87
CA THR A 181 -6.77 -15.18 13.98
C THR A 181 -7.67 -14.13 14.64
N GLY A 182 -8.04 -14.29 15.91
CA GLY A 182 -8.91 -13.33 16.60
C GLY A 182 -8.23 -11.98 16.82
N ALA A 183 -6.99 -11.99 17.32
CA ALA A 183 -6.18 -10.78 17.48
C ALA A 183 -5.90 -10.12 16.12
N ALA A 184 -5.55 -10.91 15.11
CA ALA A 184 -5.32 -10.44 13.75
C ALA A 184 -6.53 -9.70 13.16
N GLN A 185 -7.76 -10.20 13.37
CA GLN A 185 -8.98 -9.51 12.95
C GLN A 185 -9.18 -8.17 13.66
N ALA A 186 -8.86 -8.08 14.95
CA ALA A 186 -8.93 -6.82 15.69
C ALA A 186 -7.94 -5.78 15.12
N LEU A 187 -6.73 -6.19 14.76
CA LEU A 187 -5.74 -5.29 14.15
C LEU A 187 -6.16 -4.74 12.78
N LEU A 188 -6.93 -5.51 11.99
CA LEU A 188 -7.51 -5.03 10.74
C LEU A 188 -8.47 -3.85 10.99
N TRP A 189 -9.36 -3.99 11.98
CA TRP A 189 -10.26 -2.92 12.41
C TRP A 189 -9.49 -1.73 12.97
N GLU A 190 -8.46 -1.97 13.76
CA GLU A 190 -7.64 -0.90 14.33
C GLU A 190 -6.95 -0.05 13.25
N LEU A 191 -6.40 -0.67 12.19
CA LEU A 191 -5.85 0.06 11.06
C LEU A 191 -6.93 0.88 10.34
N ARG A 192 -8.13 0.30 10.13
CA ARG A 192 -9.25 1.00 9.48
C ARG A 192 -9.67 2.23 10.27
N GLU A 193 -9.83 2.09 11.58
CA GLU A 193 -10.20 3.17 12.49
C GLU A 193 -9.10 4.22 12.59
N MET A 194 -7.83 3.81 12.65
CA MET A 194 -6.70 4.73 12.64
C MET A 194 -6.67 5.55 11.35
N ALA A 195 -6.85 4.90 10.19
CA ALA A 195 -6.94 5.59 8.92
C ALA A 195 -8.12 6.60 8.92
N ASP A 196 -9.27 6.21 9.45
CA ASP A 196 -10.45 7.08 9.53
C ASP A 196 -10.21 8.33 10.40
N ARG A 197 -9.66 8.11 11.62
CA ARG A 197 -9.30 9.17 12.57
C ARG A 197 -8.30 10.16 11.98
N GLU A 198 -7.29 9.66 11.26
CA GLU A 198 -6.26 10.46 10.61
C GLU A 198 -6.70 11.06 9.26
N GLY A 199 -7.89 10.70 8.79
CA GLY A 199 -8.40 11.12 7.50
C GLY A 199 -7.63 10.58 6.30
N LYS A 200 -7.01 9.42 6.46
CA LYS A 200 -6.33 8.64 5.44
C LYS A 200 -7.23 7.50 4.97
N ARG A 201 -6.90 6.92 3.83
CA ARG A 201 -7.55 5.68 3.35
C ARG A 201 -6.84 4.48 3.96
N ALA A 202 -7.58 3.45 4.31
CA ALA A 202 -6.99 2.14 4.62
C ALA A 202 -6.93 1.30 3.35
N VAL A 203 -5.78 0.68 3.11
CA VAL A 203 -5.53 -0.21 1.98
C VAL A 203 -4.82 -1.46 2.52
N PHE A 204 -5.30 -2.64 2.12
CA PHE A 204 -4.64 -3.91 2.45
C PHE A 204 -4.16 -4.55 1.15
N TYR A 205 -2.84 -4.60 0.97
CA TYR A 205 -2.21 -5.00 -0.29
C TYR A 205 -1.56 -6.37 -0.16
N GLY A 206 -1.90 -7.28 -1.07
CA GLY A 206 -1.30 -8.62 -1.11
C GLY A 206 -1.90 -9.58 -0.07
N VAL A 207 -3.20 -9.46 0.20
CA VAL A 207 -3.89 -10.26 1.22
C VAL A 207 -4.43 -11.56 0.64
N SER A 208 -4.44 -12.62 1.45
CA SER A 208 -5.00 -13.92 1.07
C SER A 208 -6.51 -13.97 1.28
N GLU A 209 -7.09 -15.15 1.07
CA GLU A 209 -8.50 -15.41 1.32
C GLU A 209 -8.88 -15.47 2.82
N ARG A 210 -7.90 -15.53 3.72
CA ARG A 210 -8.09 -15.76 5.17
C ARG A 210 -9.02 -14.75 5.85
N PHE A 211 -8.99 -13.50 5.43
CA PHE A 211 -9.73 -12.40 6.07
C PHE A 211 -10.76 -11.72 5.14
N LEU A 212 -11.19 -12.39 4.07
CA LEU A 212 -12.15 -11.82 3.11
C LEU A 212 -13.44 -11.32 3.78
N ALA A 213 -14.00 -12.10 4.70
CA ALA A 213 -15.20 -11.70 5.45
C ALA A 213 -14.96 -10.39 6.22
N SER A 214 -13.83 -10.27 6.92
CA SER A 214 -13.47 -9.07 7.68
C SER A 214 -13.34 -7.83 6.78
N TYR A 215 -12.77 -7.98 5.58
CA TYR A 215 -12.69 -6.87 4.62
C TYR A 215 -14.07 -6.43 4.12
N LEU A 216 -14.99 -7.38 3.89
CA LEU A 216 -16.36 -7.09 3.48
C LEU A 216 -17.16 -6.41 4.61
N ASP A 217 -16.99 -6.84 5.85
CA ASP A 217 -17.62 -6.23 7.04
C ASP A 217 -17.16 -4.78 7.26
N MET A 218 -15.91 -4.47 6.94
CA MET A 218 -15.38 -3.10 6.93
C MET A 218 -15.87 -2.24 5.75
N GLY A 219 -16.68 -2.80 4.85
CA GLY A 219 -17.26 -2.12 3.70
C GLY A 219 -16.32 -1.97 2.50
N PHE A 220 -15.20 -2.69 2.48
CA PHE A 220 -14.24 -2.60 1.37
C PHE A 220 -14.71 -3.30 0.10
N GLU A 221 -14.14 -2.84 -1.02
CA GLU A 221 -14.06 -3.61 -2.26
C GLU A 221 -12.83 -4.51 -2.20
N VAL A 222 -13.02 -5.81 -2.44
CA VAL A 222 -11.92 -6.77 -2.52
C VAL A 222 -11.73 -7.19 -3.97
N VAL A 223 -10.56 -6.87 -4.52
CA VAL A 223 -10.23 -7.12 -5.92
C VAL A 223 -9.11 -8.14 -6.00
N LYS A 224 -9.37 -9.28 -6.67
CA LYS A 224 -8.30 -10.22 -7.03
C LYS A 224 -7.42 -9.55 -8.07
N PHE A 225 -6.14 -9.39 -7.74
CA PHE A 225 -5.18 -8.73 -8.63
C PHE A 225 -3.99 -9.59 -8.96
N GLY A 226 -3.93 -10.84 -8.51
CA GLY A 226 -2.87 -11.77 -8.89
C GLY A 226 -3.02 -13.12 -8.21
N GLU A 227 -1.97 -13.93 -8.32
CA GLU A 227 -1.89 -15.25 -7.72
C GLU A 227 -0.50 -15.50 -7.16
N VAL A 228 -0.40 -16.26 -6.05
CA VAL A 228 0.86 -16.74 -5.48
C VAL A 228 1.08 -18.18 -5.93
N ALA A 229 2.26 -18.44 -6.50
CA ALA A 229 2.66 -19.77 -6.95
C ALA A 229 3.38 -20.53 -5.83
N ARG A 230 2.89 -21.75 -5.53
CA ARG A 230 3.48 -22.64 -4.52
C ARG A 230 3.76 -24.02 -5.11
N VAL A 231 4.98 -24.50 -4.93
CA VAL A 231 5.43 -25.84 -5.32
C VAL A 231 5.35 -26.75 -4.09
N ASP A 232 4.79 -27.94 -4.24
CA ASP A 232 4.82 -28.96 -3.18
C ASP A 232 6.23 -29.55 -3.08
N LEU A 233 6.80 -29.52 -1.87
CA LEU A 233 8.11 -30.08 -1.59
C LEU A 233 8.03 -31.51 -1.02
N THR A 234 6.82 -31.99 -0.69
CA THR A 234 6.59 -33.33 -0.16
C THR A 234 6.93 -34.38 -1.21
N GLY A 235 8.01 -35.13 -1.00
CA GLY A 235 8.49 -36.11 -1.99
C GLY A 235 9.04 -35.47 -3.28
N PHE A 236 9.46 -34.21 -3.21
CA PHE A 236 9.94 -33.47 -4.37
C PHE A 236 11.16 -34.13 -5.03
N THR A 237 11.11 -34.25 -6.35
CA THR A 237 12.20 -34.74 -7.18
C THR A 237 12.29 -33.99 -8.49
N LEU A 238 13.51 -33.82 -8.99
CA LEU A 238 13.77 -33.28 -10.32
C LEU A 238 13.56 -34.31 -11.42
N ASP A 239 13.34 -35.59 -11.10
CA ASP A 239 13.19 -36.69 -12.07
C ASP A 239 11.77 -36.79 -12.63
N THR A 240 11.19 -35.65 -12.97
CA THR A 240 9.89 -35.55 -13.64
C THR A 240 10.03 -34.86 -15.00
N PRO A 241 9.08 -35.06 -15.92
CA PRO A 241 9.05 -34.34 -17.19
C PRO A 241 8.95 -32.81 -17.01
N ALA A 242 8.15 -32.35 -16.04
CA ALA A 242 7.97 -30.93 -15.74
C ALA A 242 9.28 -30.27 -15.27
N MET A 243 10.14 -31.01 -14.55
CA MET A 243 11.40 -30.49 -14.00
C MET A 243 12.61 -30.64 -14.94
N LYS A 244 12.38 -30.91 -16.24
CA LYS A 244 13.46 -31.12 -17.23
C LYS A 244 14.44 -29.95 -17.30
N ASP A 245 13.94 -28.72 -17.34
CA ASP A 245 14.76 -27.51 -17.47
C ASP A 245 15.65 -27.31 -16.23
N PHE A 246 15.09 -27.49 -15.03
CA PHE A 246 15.82 -27.42 -13.76
C PHE A 246 16.87 -28.53 -13.62
N ARG A 247 16.54 -29.77 -14.04
CA ARG A 247 17.48 -30.89 -14.06
C ARG A 247 18.63 -30.64 -15.02
N TYR A 248 18.35 -30.08 -16.20
CA TYR A 248 19.37 -29.66 -17.16
C TYR A 248 20.26 -28.55 -16.59
N ALA A 249 19.66 -27.49 -16.03
CA ALA A 249 20.37 -26.36 -15.45
C ALA A 249 21.33 -26.80 -14.33
N ARG A 250 20.85 -27.63 -13.39
CA ARG A 250 21.66 -28.22 -12.32
C ARG A 250 22.80 -29.09 -12.86
N GLY A 251 22.49 -29.98 -13.81
CA GLY A 251 23.49 -30.86 -14.42
C GLY A 251 24.55 -30.11 -15.21
N ARG A 252 24.18 -28.99 -15.84
CA ARG A 252 25.10 -28.10 -16.55
C ARG A 252 26.01 -27.34 -15.58
N ALA A 253 25.44 -26.69 -14.56
CA ALA A 253 26.20 -25.95 -13.56
C ALA A 253 27.27 -26.83 -12.88
N ARG A 254 26.89 -28.06 -12.48
CA ARG A 254 27.83 -29.03 -11.90
C ARG A 254 28.95 -29.44 -12.87
N ARG A 255 28.63 -29.66 -14.14
CA ARG A 255 29.61 -30.05 -15.17
C ARG A 255 30.59 -28.92 -15.49
N GLU A 256 30.12 -27.68 -15.39
CA GLU A 256 30.93 -26.46 -15.49
C GLU A 256 31.68 -26.15 -14.18
N GLY A 257 31.58 -26.99 -13.15
CA GLY A 257 32.35 -26.88 -11.91
C GLY A 257 31.81 -25.90 -10.87
N TYR A 258 30.59 -25.38 -11.05
CA TYR A 258 29.95 -24.53 -10.05
C TYR A 258 29.54 -25.34 -8.83
N SER A 259 29.73 -24.75 -7.65
CA SER A 259 29.32 -25.34 -6.37
C SER A 259 28.17 -24.55 -5.73
N PHE A 260 27.27 -25.26 -5.08
CA PHE A 260 26.13 -24.72 -4.34
C PHE A 260 26.37 -24.85 -2.84
N GLU A 261 26.03 -23.80 -2.10
CA GLU A 261 26.20 -23.74 -0.65
C GLU A 261 25.06 -22.92 -0.03
N ILE A 262 24.62 -23.31 1.18
CA ILE A 262 23.77 -22.47 2.03
C ILE A 262 24.66 -21.88 3.12
N LEU A 263 24.82 -20.56 3.08
CA LEU A 263 25.56 -19.82 4.09
C LEU A 263 24.61 -19.49 5.26
N PRO A 264 24.94 -19.89 6.50
CA PRO A 264 24.15 -19.52 7.67
C PRO A 264 24.07 -18.01 7.85
N ALA A 265 22.96 -17.51 8.41
CA ALA A 265 22.74 -16.09 8.68
C ALA A 265 23.89 -15.43 9.46
N ALA A 266 24.52 -16.16 10.38
CA ALA A 266 25.68 -15.71 11.16
C ALA A 266 26.94 -15.42 10.31
N GLU A 267 27.07 -16.08 9.15
CA GLU A 267 28.20 -15.93 8.23
C GLU A 267 27.89 -14.91 7.11
N VAL A 268 26.62 -14.55 6.91
CA VAL A 268 26.24 -13.57 5.88
C VAL A 268 26.98 -12.23 5.99
N PRO A 269 27.16 -11.63 7.20
CA PRO A 269 27.90 -10.38 7.33
C PRO A 269 29.31 -10.41 6.73
N THR A 270 30.00 -11.56 6.77
CA THR A 270 31.38 -11.67 6.24
C THR A 270 31.42 -11.76 4.72
N VAL A 271 30.34 -12.22 4.09
CA VAL A 271 30.24 -12.34 2.62
C VAL A 271 29.45 -11.21 1.97
N LEU A 272 28.86 -10.29 2.74
CA LEU A 272 28.10 -9.14 2.23
C LEU A 272 28.81 -8.36 1.11
N PRO A 273 30.13 -8.06 1.19
CA PRO A 273 30.81 -7.38 0.09
C PRO A 273 30.75 -8.16 -1.24
N ALA A 274 30.87 -9.48 -1.19
CA ALA A 274 30.77 -10.34 -2.37
C ALA A 274 29.35 -10.38 -2.92
N LEU A 275 28.33 -10.51 -2.05
CA LEU A 275 26.93 -10.43 -2.44
C LEU A 275 26.59 -9.08 -3.08
N LYS A 276 27.17 -8.00 -2.55
CA LYS A 276 26.95 -6.65 -3.06
C LYS A 276 27.50 -6.49 -4.48
N ARG A 277 28.68 -7.05 -4.79
CA ARG A 277 29.21 -7.03 -6.17
C ARG A 277 28.25 -7.68 -7.17
N VAL A 278 27.71 -8.86 -6.84
CA VAL A 278 26.72 -9.55 -7.67
C VAL A 278 25.45 -8.73 -7.83
N SER A 279 24.98 -8.16 -6.72
CA SER A 279 23.78 -7.32 -6.66
C SER A 279 23.90 -6.06 -7.53
N ASP A 280 25.00 -5.33 -7.40
CA ASP A 280 25.26 -4.09 -8.14
C ASP A 280 25.38 -4.38 -9.65
N ALA A 281 26.10 -5.45 -10.02
CA ALA A 281 26.24 -5.87 -11.42
C ALA A 281 24.88 -6.28 -12.03
N TRP A 282 24.04 -6.98 -11.27
CA TRP A 282 22.71 -7.37 -11.70
C TRP A 282 21.79 -6.15 -11.90
N LEU A 283 21.81 -5.19 -10.98
CA LEU A 283 21.01 -3.95 -11.08
C LEU A 283 21.43 -3.09 -12.26
N ALA A 284 22.74 -2.93 -12.49
CA ALA A 284 23.29 -2.19 -13.61
C ALA A 284 22.85 -2.80 -14.95
N HIS A 285 22.87 -4.13 -15.06
CA HIS A 285 22.43 -4.82 -16.27
C HIS A 285 20.90 -4.76 -16.51
N LYS A 286 20.11 -4.63 -15.45
CA LYS A 286 18.64 -4.58 -15.52
C LYS A 286 18.06 -3.16 -15.59
N GLU A 287 18.89 -2.12 -15.63
CA GLU A 287 18.50 -0.70 -15.52
C GLU A 287 17.52 -0.44 -14.35
N GLY A 288 17.69 -1.20 -13.27
CA GLY A 288 16.77 -1.23 -12.14
C GLY A 288 17.22 -0.37 -10.96
N ARG A 289 16.28 0.00 -10.10
CA ARG A 289 16.54 0.51 -8.75
C ARG A 289 16.07 -0.51 -7.73
N GLU A 290 16.60 -0.41 -6.51
CA GLU A 290 16.08 -1.14 -5.36
C GLU A 290 14.59 -0.83 -5.15
N LYS A 291 13.88 -1.82 -4.62
CA LYS A 291 12.46 -1.76 -4.30
C LYS A 291 12.26 -1.91 -2.80
N GLY A 292 11.04 -1.74 -2.34
CA GLY A 292 10.71 -1.90 -0.93
C GLY A 292 9.29 -2.41 -0.70
N PHE A 293 8.84 -2.25 0.54
CA PHE A 293 7.52 -2.53 1.06
C PHE A 293 7.15 -4.02 1.07
N THR A 294 6.83 -4.59 -0.09
CA THR A 294 6.52 -6.01 -0.28
C THR A 294 7.58 -6.76 -1.10
N ILE A 295 8.70 -6.12 -1.40
CA ILE A 295 9.84 -6.70 -2.12
C ILE A 295 11.09 -6.27 -1.35
N GLY A 296 12.01 -7.19 -1.06
CA GLY A 296 13.24 -6.87 -0.37
C GLY A 296 14.21 -6.03 -1.19
N ALA A 297 15.09 -5.35 -0.47
CA ALA A 297 16.21 -4.58 -1.00
C ALA A 297 17.54 -5.20 -0.57
N PHE A 298 18.62 -4.86 -1.28
CA PHE A 298 19.96 -5.14 -0.76
C PHE A 298 20.28 -4.19 0.40
N ASP A 299 19.88 -4.60 1.61
CA ASP A 299 20.23 -3.95 2.86
C ASP A 299 21.00 -4.92 3.76
N ALA A 300 22.10 -4.44 4.33
CA ALA A 300 23.01 -5.28 5.13
C ALA A 300 22.35 -5.79 6.42
N ALA A 301 21.56 -4.95 7.08
CA ALA A 301 20.87 -5.32 8.31
C ALA A 301 19.73 -6.30 8.03
N TYR A 302 19.04 -6.14 6.90
CA TYR A 302 18.00 -7.05 6.42
C TYR A 302 18.58 -8.42 6.05
N LEU A 303 19.60 -8.47 5.18
CA LEU A 303 20.19 -9.73 4.70
C LEU A 303 20.83 -10.56 5.83
N ALA A 304 21.35 -9.91 6.88
CA ALA A 304 21.91 -10.60 8.04
C ALA A 304 20.88 -11.41 8.86
N ASN A 305 19.57 -11.28 8.60
CA ASN A 305 18.55 -12.09 9.27
C ASN A 305 18.34 -13.47 8.60
N PHE A 306 18.93 -13.73 7.43
CA PHE A 306 18.58 -14.88 6.61
C PHE A 306 19.80 -15.72 6.26
N ASP A 307 19.59 -17.03 6.11
CA ASP A 307 20.55 -17.84 5.39
C ASP A 307 20.54 -17.46 3.91
N VAL A 308 21.68 -17.58 3.24
CA VAL A 308 21.83 -17.20 1.84
C VAL A 308 22.32 -18.39 1.04
N ALA A 309 21.51 -18.81 0.07
CA ALA A 309 21.91 -19.77 -0.94
C ALA A 309 22.83 -19.09 -1.94
N VAL A 310 23.99 -19.69 -2.24
CA VAL A 310 24.97 -19.14 -3.18
C VAL A 310 25.41 -20.17 -4.23
N LEU A 311 25.75 -19.68 -5.42
CA LEU A 311 26.52 -20.41 -6.43
C LEU A 311 27.91 -19.82 -6.53
N ARG A 312 28.94 -20.64 -6.38
CA ARG A 312 30.34 -20.24 -6.50
C ARG A 312 30.94 -20.71 -7.82
N ALA A 313 31.71 -19.82 -8.45
CA ALA A 313 32.47 -20.14 -9.65
C ALA A 313 33.53 -21.22 -9.39
N PRO A 314 33.83 -22.06 -10.39
CA PRO A 314 34.98 -22.94 -10.34
C PRO A 314 36.28 -22.12 -10.19
N GLU A 315 37.31 -22.75 -9.62
CA GLU A 315 38.68 -22.23 -9.45
C GLU A 315 38.84 -21.01 -8.51
N THR A 316 38.03 -19.96 -8.67
CA THR A 316 38.12 -18.73 -7.86
C THR A 316 37.32 -18.81 -6.55
N GLY A 317 36.28 -19.64 -6.49
CA GLY A 317 35.36 -19.73 -5.35
C GLY A 317 34.49 -18.47 -5.15
N GLU A 318 34.50 -17.54 -6.10
CA GLU A 318 33.73 -16.30 -6.02
C GLU A 318 32.23 -16.57 -6.17
N ILE A 319 31.42 -15.85 -5.40
CA ILE A 319 29.95 -15.91 -5.49
C ILE A 319 29.52 -15.26 -6.80
N THR A 320 28.81 -16.03 -7.63
CA THR A 320 28.28 -15.57 -8.93
C THR A 320 26.77 -15.42 -8.93
N ALA A 321 26.05 -16.08 -8.02
CA ALA A 321 24.63 -15.87 -7.81
C ALA A 321 24.28 -16.12 -6.34
N PHE A 322 23.22 -15.46 -5.87
CA PHE A 322 22.72 -15.67 -4.52
C PHE A 322 21.21 -15.51 -4.44
N ALA A 323 20.62 -16.11 -3.40
CA ALA A 323 19.27 -15.83 -2.94
C ALA A 323 19.17 -15.91 -1.42
N ASN A 324 18.53 -14.93 -0.78
CA ASN A 324 18.23 -15.02 0.65
C ASN A 324 16.98 -15.89 0.88
N LEU A 325 17.03 -16.73 1.90
CA LEU A 325 16.01 -17.73 2.19
C LEU A 325 15.04 -17.21 3.25
N LEU A 326 13.77 -17.07 2.87
CA LEU A 326 12.70 -16.76 3.81
C LEU A 326 12.11 -18.09 4.32
N ARG A 327 12.09 -18.29 5.64
CA ARG A 327 11.56 -19.50 6.29
C ARG A 327 10.28 -19.16 7.03
N GLY A 328 9.19 -19.91 6.79
CA GLY A 328 7.94 -19.83 7.54
C GLY A 328 7.78 -21.05 8.44
N ALA A 329 8.22 -20.97 9.70
CA ALA A 329 8.09 -21.98 10.76
C ALA A 329 8.33 -23.45 10.33
N GLY A 330 9.22 -23.68 9.35
CA GLY A 330 9.50 -25.01 8.79
C GLY A 330 8.44 -25.55 7.83
N VAL A 331 7.34 -24.83 7.59
CA VAL A 331 6.25 -25.24 6.68
C VAL A 331 6.50 -24.75 5.26
N GLU A 332 6.82 -23.46 5.11
CA GLU A 332 7.00 -22.82 3.81
C GLU A 332 8.42 -22.26 3.68
N LEU A 333 9.05 -22.51 2.55
CA LEU A 333 10.30 -21.89 2.14
C LEU A 333 10.03 -20.92 0.99
N SER A 334 10.71 -19.79 0.95
CA SER A 334 10.62 -18.84 -0.15
C SER A 334 11.97 -18.15 -0.38
N VAL A 335 12.06 -17.41 -1.47
CA VAL A 335 13.18 -16.53 -1.79
C VAL A 335 12.65 -15.12 -2.00
N ASP A 336 13.48 -14.13 -1.69
CA ASP A 336 13.13 -12.72 -1.87
C ASP A 336 14.04 -12.07 -2.92
N LEU A 337 15.28 -11.73 -2.54
CA LEU A 337 16.29 -11.37 -3.52
C LEU A 337 16.81 -12.66 -4.15
N MET A 338 16.88 -12.65 -5.48
CA MET A 338 17.59 -13.66 -6.25
C MET A 338 18.32 -12.97 -7.40
N ARG A 339 19.64 -12.89 -7.28
CA ARG A 339 20.48 -12.10 -8.19
C ARG A 339 21.66 -12.93 -8.69
N HIS A 340 22.09 -12.65 -9.92
CA HIS A 340 23.23 -13.33 -10.55
C HIS A 340 24.10 -12.33 -11.29
N HIS A 341 25.39 -12.62 -11.34
CA HIS A 341 26.36 -11.85 -12.08
C HIS A 341 26.13 -12.06 -13.58
N PRO A 342 26.14 -11.01 -14.42
CA PRO A 342 25.93 -11.13 -15.87
C PRO A 342 26.91 -12.08 -16.58
N ASP A 343 28.15 -12.14 -16.08
CA ASP A 343 29.20 -13.04 -16.59
C ASP A 343 29.12 -14.47 -16.00
N GLY A 344 28.16 -14.73 -15.11
CA GLY A 344 27.93 -16.05 -14.53
C GLY A 344 27.29 -17.04 -15.52
N PRO A 345 27.00 -18.27 -15.07
CA PRO A 345 26.42 -19.27 -15.96
C PRO A 345 25.01 -18.84 -16.35
N LYS A 346 24.66 -18.93 -17.65
CA LYS A 346 23.32 -18.54 -18.15
C LYS A 346 22.18 -19.32 -17.49
N VAL A 347 22.48 -20.45 -16.86
CA VAL A 347 21.55 -21.31 -16.13
C VAL A 347 21.54 -21.07 -14.62
N ALA A 348 22.22 -20.03 -14.12
CA ALA A 348 22.40 -19.77 -12.68
C ALA A 348 21.08 -19.75 -11.91
N MET A 349 20.06 -19.05 -12.41
CA MET A 349 18.77 -18.95 -11.71
C MET A 349 18.08 -20.29 -11.58
N ASP A 350 17.91 -21.01 -12.69
CA ASP A 350 17.22 -22.31 -12.69
C ASP A 350 18.02 -23.36 -11.88
N ALA A 351 19.36 -23.31 -11.93
CA ALA A 351 20.21 -24.17 -11.11
C ALA A 351 20.08 -23.85 -9.61
N LEU A 352 20.07 -22.57 -9.24
CA LEU A 352 19.94 -22.14 -7.84
C LEU A 352 18.57 -22.52 -7.28
N PHE A 353 17.48 -22.30 -8.04
CA PHE A 353 16.15 -22.76 -7.64
C PHE A 353 16.09 -24.28 -7.45
N ALA A 354 16.68 -25.05 -8.37
CA ALA A 354 16.71 -26.51 -8.28
C ALA A 354 17.40 -26.98 -6.99
N GLU A 355 18.57 -26.43 -6.67
CA GLU A 355 19.31 -26.79 -5.47
C GLU A 355 18.60 -26.30 -4.19
N ILE A 356 17.98 -25.10 -4.18
CA ILE A 356 17.19 -24.60 -3.04
C ILE A 356 15.97 -25.49 -2.78
N MET A 357 15.21 -25.89 -3.81
CA MET A 357 14.05 -26.75 -3.63
C MET A 357 14.44 -28.15 -3.14
N LEU A 358 15.53 -28.72 -3.67
CA LEU A 358 16.07 -29.99 -3.17
C LEU A 358 16.54 -29.90 -1.72
N TRP A 359 17.26 -28.82 -1.37
CA TRP A 359 17.69 -28.56 0.00
C TRP A 359 16.48 -28.37 0.92
N GLY A 360 15.47 -27.61 0.49
CA GLY A 360 14.24 -27.37 1.25
C GLY A 360 13.47 -28.65 1.52
N ALA A 361 13.33 -29.51 0.51
CA ALA A 361 12.72 -30.83 0.67
C ALA A 361 13.51 -31.70 1.65
N ALA A 362 14.85 -31.68 1.60
CA ALA A 362 15.71 -32.40 2.53
C ALA A 362 15.64 -31.87 3.97
N GLN A 363 15.35 -30.57 4.16
CA GLN A 363 15.11 -29.96 5.47
C GLN A 363 13.68 -30.20 5.99
N GLY A 364 12.80 -30.83 5.20
CA GLY A 364 11.43 -31.15 5.60
C GLY A 364 10.42 -30.03 5.40
N PHE A 365 10.73 -28.99 4.61
CA PHE A 365 9.72 -27.99 4.24
C PHE A 365 8.63 -28.65 3.40
N ALA A 366 7.36 -28.28 3.65
CA ALA A 366 6.22 -28.85 2.93
C ALA A 366 6.01 -28.18 1.56
N ARG A 367 6.34 -26.89 1.41
CA ARG A 367 6.10 -26.15 0.18
C ARG A 367 7.11 -25.04 -0.06
N PHE A 368 7.31 -24.70 -1.33
CA PHE A 368 8.14 -23.58 -1.78
C PHE A 368 7.29 -22.50 -2.45
N SER A 369 7.29 -21.29 -1.89
CA SER A 369 6.58 -20.13 -2.45
C SER A 369 7.49 -19.35 -3.38
N LEU A 370 7.04 -19.15 -4.62
CA LEU A 370 7.71 -18.31 -5.63
C LEU A 370 7.27 -16.83 -5.53
N GLY A 371 6.46 -16.48 -4.53
CA GLY A 371 5.87 -15.15 -4.36
C GLY A 371 4.76 -14.82 -5.37
N PRO A 372 4.20 -13.61 -5.29
CA PRO A 372 3.05 -13.21 -6.12
C PRO A 372 3.42 -13.00 -7.58
N ALA A 373 2.48 -13.30 -8.48
CA ALA A 373 2.48 -12.89 -9.88
C ALA A 373 1.28 -11.96 -10.09
N PRO A 374 1.51 -10.62 -10.11
CA PRO A 374 0.46 -9.63 -10.33
C PRO A 374 -0.23 -9.83 -11.68
N PHE A 375 -1.50 -9.45 -11.70
CA PHE A 375 -2.50 -9.52 -12.77
C PHE A 375 -2.62 -10.88 -13.46
N SER A 376 -2.15 -11.92 -12.79
CA SER A 376 -2.22 -13.28 -13.27
C SER A 376 -3.51 -13.95 -12.79
N GLY A 377 -4.11 -14.81 -13.61
CA GLY A 377 -5.35 -15.53 -13.26
C GLY A 377 -6.58 -14.62 -13.15
N THR A 378 -6.59 -13.51 -13.87
CA THR A 378 -7.75 -12.61 -14.00
C THR A 378 -8.77 -13.19 -14.98
N GLU A 379 -10.04 -13.16 -14.61
CA GLU A 379 -11.13 -13.63 -15.48
C GLU A 379 -11.46 -12.58 -16.55
N THR A 380 -11.49 -12.97 -17.82
CA THR A 380 -11.72 -12.05 -18.96
C THR A 380 -13.13 -12.16 -19.56
N ARG A 381 -14.02 -12.95 -18.95
CA ARG A 381 -15.42 -13.11 -19.39
C ARG A 381 -16.19 -11.77 -19.37
N ALA A 382 -17.22 -11.67 -20.20
CA ALA A 382 -17.97 -10.43 -20.41
C ALA A 382 -18.61 -9.83 -19.14
N LEU A 383 -18.92 -10.66 -18.14
CA LEU A 383 -19.51 -10.26 -16.86
C LEU A 383 -18.47 -10.07 -15.73
N ALA A 384 -17.17 -10.19 -16.04
CA ALA A 384 -16.10 -9.92 -15.09
C ALA A 384 -16.17 -8.46 -14.60
N SER A 385 -15.75 -8.23 -13.36
CA SER A 385 -15.73 -6.89 -12.77
C SER A 385 -14.93 -5.92 -13.68
N PRO A 386 -15.35 -4.65 -13.81
CA PRO A 386 -14.59 -3.65 -14.58
C PRO A 386 -13.11 -3.60 -14.19
N TRP A 387 -12.76 -3.87 -12.93
CA TRP A 387 -11.38 -3.93 -12.45
C TRP A 387 -10.60 -5.16 -12.94
N GLN A 388 -11.28 -6.30 -13.15
CA GLN A 388 -10.64 -7.48 -13.76
C GLN A 388 -10.29 -7.20 -15.22
N ARG A 389 -11.12 -6.41 -15.91
CA ARG A 389 -10.88 -5.97 -17.30
C ARG A 389 -9.76 -4.92 -17.39
N ILE A 390 -9.73 -3.95 -16.47
CA ILE A 390 -8.63 -2.97 -16.37
C ILE A 390 -7.33 -3.65 -15.95
N GLY A 391 -7.38 -4.63 -15.04
CA GLY A 391 -6.25 -5.46 -14.66
C GLY A 391 -5.70 -6.26 -15.83
N GLY A 392 -6.57 -6.86 -16.65
CA GLY A 392 -6.19 -7.50 -17.92
C GLY A 392 -5.52 -6.52 -18.89
N PHE A 393 -6.07 -5.31 -19.05
CA PHE A 393 -5.46 -4.27 -19.88
C PHE A 393 -4.09 -3.81 -19.37
N ALA A 394 -3.93 -3.63 -18.05
CA ALA A 394 -2.64 -3.31 -17.43
C ALA A 394 -1.62 -4.45 -17.54
N PHE A 395 -2.07 -5.71 -17.51
CA PHE A 395 -1.23 -6.89 -17.74
C PHE A 395 -0.75 -6.99 -19.20
N GLU A 396 -1.62 -6.69 -20.16
CA GLU A 396 -1.32 -6.75 -21.59
C GLU A 396 -0.52 -5.54 -22.11
N HIS A 397 -0.61 -4.37 -21.47
CA HIS A 397 -0.05 -3.11 -22.00
C HIS A 397 0.86 -2.33 -21.01
N GLY A 398 1.12 -2.87 -19.82
CA GLY A 398 1.80 -2.14 -18.74
C GLY A 398 3.34 -2.19 -18.79
N GLU A 399 4.00 -1.44 -19.67
CA GLU A 399 5.46 -1.22 -19.57
C GLU A 399 5.87 -0.57 -18.23
N ALA A 400 4.97 0.21 -17.60
CA ALA A 400 5.19 0.90 -16.33
C ALA A 400 5.08 -0.01 -15.09
N PHE A 401 4.45 -1.17 -15.21
CA PHE A 401 4.28 -2.13 -14.13
C PHE A 401 4.80 -3.48 -14.63
N TYR A 402 6.12 -3.73 -14.52
CA TYR A 402 6.81 -5.02 -14.79
C TYR A 402 6.43 -5.78 -16.08
N HIS A 403 7.38 -6.45 -16.71
CA HIS A 403 7.06 -7.47 -17.74
C HIS A 403 6.38 -8.72 -17.09
N PHE A 404 5.13 -8.60 -16.65
CA PHE A 404 4.40 -9.58 -15.83
C PHE A 404 4.01 -10.85 -16.57
N GLU A 405 3.76 -10.76 -17.89
CA GLU A 405 3.43 -11.93 -18.73
C GLU A 405 4.60 -12.94 -18.77
N GLY A 406 5.83 -12.43 -18.76
CA GLY A 406 7.05 -13.24 -18.62
C GLY A 406 7.18 -13.87 -17.24
N LEU A 407 6.72 -13.19 -16.18
CA LEU A 407 6.84 -13.66 -14.80
C LEU A 407 5.93 -14.85 -14.49
N ARG A 408 4.65 -14.81 -14.91
CA ARG A 408 3.73 -15.97 -14.73
C ARG A 408 4.23 -17.17 -15.53
N SER A 409 4.59 -16.95 -16.80
CA SER A 409 5.11 -18.01 -17.68
C SER A 409 6.39 -18.63 -17.13
N TYR A 410 7.29 -17.83 -16.56
CA TYR A 410 8.47 -18.32 -15.86
C TYR A 410 8.11 -19.18 -14.65
N LYS A 411 7.21 -18.71 -13.78
CA LYS A 411 6.75 -19.45 -12.59
C LYS A 411 5.98 -20.74 -12.95
N GLN A 412 5.32 -20.78 -14.11
CA GLN A 412 4.59 -21.96 -14.56
C GLN A 412 5.52 -23.16 -14.83
N LYS A 413 6.81 -22.93 -15.14
CA LYS A 413 7.82 -23.98 -15.33
C LYS A 413 7.98 -24.88 -14.10
N PHE A 414 7.69 -24.34 -12.92
CA PHE A 414 7.80 -25.04 -11.64
C PHE A 414 6.59 -25.95 -11.35
N ALA A 415 5.63 -26.05 -12.28
CA ALA A 415 4.35 -26.73 -12.09
C ALA A 415 3.67 -26.38 -10.74
N PRO A 416 3.52 -25.09 -10.39
CA PRO A 416 3.01 -24.70 -9.08
C PRO A 416 1.49 -24.87 -8.98
N THR A 417 1.02 -24.93 -7.74
CA THR A 417 -0.36 -24.62 -7.37
C THR A 417 -0.51 -23.10 -7.23
N TRP A 418 -1.56 -22.54 -7.82
CA TRP A 418 -1.85 -21.11 -7.78
C TRP A 418 -2.93 -20.82 -6.74
N SER A 419 -2.69 -19.80 -5.92
CA SER A 419 -3.63 -19.32 -4.91
C SER A 419 -3.91 -17.84 -5.12
N PRO A 420 -5.15 -17.37 -4.92
CA PRO A 420 -5.51 -16.00 -5.24
C PRO A 420 -4.86 -14.98 -4.29
N ASN A 421 -4.56 -13.80 -4.82
CA ASN A 421 -4.01 -12.66 -4.08
C ASN A 421 -4.87 -11.41 -4.33
N TYR A 422 -5.19 -10.68 -3.26
CA TYR A 422 -6.19 -9.63 -3.27
C TYR A 422 -5.66 -8.28 -2.77
N ILE A 423 -6.34 -7.23 -3.18
CA ILE A 423 -6.25 -5.90 -2.58
C ILE A 423 -7.62 -5.55 -2.01
N ALA A 424 -7.68 -5.10 -0.76
CA ALA A 424 -8.89 -4.60 -0.12
C ALA A 424 -8.77 -3.09 0.12
N CYS A 425 -9.75 -2.33 -0.40
CA CYS A 425 -9.71 -0.86 -0.36
C CYS A 425 -11.09 -0.23 -0.56
N GLU A 426 -11.17 1.10 -0.55
CA GLU A 426 -12.39 1.83 -0.84
C GLU A 426 -12.93 1.55 -2.25
N ARG A 427 -14.26 1.55 -2.38
CA ARG A 427 -14.96 1.24 -3.63
C ARG A 427 -14.69 2.25 -4.75
N GLY A 428 -14.81 1.81 -6.00
CA GLY A 428 -14.73 2.68 -7.18
C GLY A 428 -13.33 3.23 -7.41
N LEU A 429 -13.17 4.55 -7.57
CA LEU A 429 -11.85 5.17 -7.81
C LEU A 429 -10.83 4.95 -6.66
N GLY A 430 -11.28 4.42 -5.51
CA GLY A 430 -10.40 3.95 -4.44
C GLY A 430 -9.44 2.85 -4.88
N VAL A 431 -9.86 1.95 -5.79
CA VAL A 431 -9.02 0.85 -6.30
C VAL A 431 -7.78 1.38 -7.04
N VAL A 432 -7.95 2.31 -7.97
CA VAL A 432 -6.82 2.92 -8.71
C VAL A 432 -5.87 3.62 -7.75
N ARG A 433 -6.41 4.38 -6.79
CA ARG A 433 -5.61 5.09 -5.80
C ARG A 433 -4.83 4.12 -4.91
N ALA A 434 -5.44 3.01 -4.50
CA ALA A 434 -4.79 1.98 -3.71
C ALA A 434 -3.60 1.35 -4.45
N PHE A 435 -3.74 1.05 -5.75
CA PHE A 435 -2.61 0.57 -6.56
C PHE A 435 -1.50 1.63 -6.70
N LEU A 436 -1.85 2.90 -6.91
CA LEU A 436 -0.86 3.98 -6.99
C LEU A 436 -0.11 4.17 -5.67
N ASP A 437 -0.82 4.12 -4.55
CA ASP A 437 -0.25 4.24 -3.20
C ASP A 437 0.68 3.04 -2.91
N ALA A 438 0.27 1.81 -3.21
CA ALA A 438 1.11 0.62 -3.05
C ALA A 438 2.34 0.66 -3.98
N ASN A 439 2.18 1.07 -5.24
CA ASN A 439 3.28 1.17 -6.19
C ASN A 439 4.30 2.26 -5.80
N ALA A 440 3.85 3.36 -5.20
CA ALA A 440 4.75 4.39 -4.67
C ALA A 440 5.66 3.83 -3.57
N LEU A 441 5.09 3.07 -2.63
CA LEU A 441 5.84 2.40 -1.57
C LEU A 441 6.82 1.36 -2.14
N ILE A 442 6.37 0.51 -3.06
CA ILE A 442 7.22 -0.52 -3.70
C ILE A 442 8.37 0.12 -4.49
N SER A 443 8.13 1.27 -5.11
CA SER A 443 9.15 2.00 -5.89
C SER A 443 10.05 2.89 -5.03
N GLY A 444 9.87 2.92 -3.70
CA GLY A 444 10.65 3.72 -2.77
C GLY A 444 10.41 5.24 -2.87
N ARG A 445 9.17 5.69 -3.13
CA ARG A 445 8.80 7.11 -3.28
C ARG A 445 7.94 7.66 -2.16
#